data_AF-A0A7C7DZM7-F1
#
_entry.id   AF-A0A7C7DZM7-F1
#
_cell.length_a   1.000
_cell.length_b   1.000
_cell.length_c   1.000
_cell.angle_alpha   90.00
_cell.angle_beta   90.00
_cell.angle_gamma   90.00
#
_symmetry.space_group_name_H-M   'P 1'
#
loop_
_entity.id
_entity.type
_entity.pdbx_description
1 polymer ?
#
loop_
_entity_poly.entity_id
_entity_poly.type
_entity_poly.pdbx_seq_one_letter_code
_entity_poly.pdbx_strand_id
1 'polypeptide(L)'
;MSQIRMVLADRDTLFMERFSEYLLKNRNPSFSLVLFSNGPKLQEWLESGEKADIMAISSALYNDLDKKPDKENLVLLRDCPESMLPESFKSIFKYRPAGYLMKEIISLCAEKIPHDFDQHKDSGNINLVLYA
;
A
#
# COMPACT_ATOMS: atom_id res chain seq x y z
N MET A 1 -6.43 19.41 0.76
CA MET A 1 -5.39 18.65 1.48
C MET A 1 -4.99 17.48 0.61
N SER A 2 -3.70 17.26 0.36
CA SER A 2 -3.25 16.06 -0.33
C SER A 2 -3.32 14.89 0.65
N GLN A 3 -4.08 13.85 0.29
CA GLN A 3 -4.00 12.55 0.96
C GLN A 3 -3.12 11.65 0.08
N ILE A 4 -2.28 10.82 0.69
CA ILE A 4 -1.58 9.76 -0.04
C ILE A 4 -2.61 8.68 -0.37
N ARG A 5 -2.90 8.50 -1.66
CA ARG A 5 -3.72 7.38 -2.12
C ARG A 5 -2.87 6.12 -2.13
N MET A 6 -3.11 5.25 -1.16
CA MET A 6 -2.39 3.98 -1.02
C MET A 6 -3.32 2.80 -1.35
N VAL A 7 -2.86 1.93 -2.25
CA VAL A 7 -3.41 0.60 -2.42
C VAL A 7 -2.66 -0.34 -1.50
N LEU A 8 -3.39 -1.08 -0.66
CA LEU A 8 -2.85 -2.14 0.18
C LEU A 8 -3.51 -3.46 -0.22
N ALA A 9 -2.70 -4.42 -0.67
CA ALA A 9 -3.21 -5.69 -1.14
C ALA A 9 -2.47 -6.88 -0.51
N ASP A 10 -3.20 -7.72 0.21
CA ASP A 10 -2.68 -8.91 0.87
C ASP A 10 -3.79 -9.94 1.11
N ARG A 11 -3.47 -11.24 1.06
CA ARG A 11 -4.41 -12.29 1.48
C ARG A 11 -4.56 -12.35 3.00
N ASP A 12 -3.57 -11.86 3.74
CA ASP A 12 -3.63 -11.75 5.20
C ASP A 12 -4.54 -10.58 5.61
N THR A 13 -5.83 -10.88 5.79
CA THR A 13 -6.85 -9.89 6.15
C THR A 13 -6.62 -9.29 7.54
N LEU A 14 -6.05 -10.05 8.48
CA LEU A 14 -5.74 -9.56 9.82
C LEU A 14 -4.63 -8.52 9.76
N PHE A 15 -3.56 -8.78 8.99
CA PHE A 15 -2.52 -7.78 8.75
C PHE A 15 -3.10 -6.53 8.10
N MET A 16 -3.92 -6.68 7.05
CA MET A 16 -4.54 -5.54 6.37
C MET A 16 -5.41 -4.70 7.30
N GLU A 17 -6.24 -5.33 8.12
CA GLU A 17 -7.09 -4.65 9.11
C GLU A 17 -6.24 -3.87 10.11
N ARG A 18 -5.25 -4.53 10.74
CA ARG A 18 -4.38 -3.90 11.74
C ARG A 18 -3.57 -2.75 11.17
N PHE A 19 -3.02 -2.92 9.97
CA PHE A 19 -2.18 -1.90 9.36
C PHE A 19 -3.02 -0.73 8.84
N SER A 20 -4.17 -0.99 8.21
CA SER A 20 -5.08 0.07 7.76
C SER A 20 -5.63 0.88 8.94
N GLU A 21 -6.02 0.24 10.05
CA GLU A 21 -6.39 0.94 11.27
C GLU A 21 -5.28 1.86 11.77
N TYR A 22 -4.03 1.39 11.76
CA TYR A 22 -2.89 2.18 12.19
C TYR A 22 -2.68 3.41 11.28
N LEU A 23 -2.73 3.22 9.96
CA LEU A 23 -2.58 4.29 8.97
C LEU A 23 -3.71 5.33 9.06
N LEU A 24 -4.93 4.91 9.34
CA LEU A 24 -6.07 5.82 9.49
C LEU A 24 -6.05 6.57 10.84
N LYS A 25 -5.53 5.94 11.90
CA LYS A 25 -5.33 6.58 13.21
C LYS A 25 -4.15 7.57 13.18
N ASN A 26 -3.08 7.28 12.44
CA ASN A 26 -1.97 8.22 12.23
C ASN A 26 -2.27 9.19 11.10
N ARG A 27 -2.60 10.43 11.46
CA ARG A 27 -3.02 11.45 10.49
C ARG A 27 -1.87 12.19 9.81
N ASN A 28 -0.62 11.84 10.09
CA ASN A 28 0.54 12.48 9.49
C ASN A 28 1.56 11.42 9.00
N PRO A 29 1.63 11.17 7.68
CA PRO A 29 0.79 11.73 6.62
C PRO A 29 -0.65 11.17 6.63
N SER A 30 -1.59 11.86 5.97
CA SER A 30 -2.98 11.39 5.82
C SER A 30 -3.11 10.45 4.63
N PHE A 31 -3.83 9.34 4.80
CA PHE A 31 -4.00 8.30 3.78
C PHE A 31 -5.45 8.18 3.29
N SER A 32 -5.59 7.89 2.00
CA SER A 32 -6.81 7.34 1.40
C SER A 32 -6.49 5.90 0.95
N LEU A 33 -7.13 4.91 1.58
CA LEU A 33 -6.78 3.51 1.40
C LEU A 33 -7.74 2.80 0.44
N VAL A 34 -7.18 2.00 -0.47
CA VAL A 34 -7.92 1.02 -1.28
C VAL A 34 -7.39 -0.36 -0.94
N LEU A 35 -8.27 -1.25 -0.51
CA LEU A 35 -7.90 -2.54 0.08
C LEU A 35 -8.29 -3.69 -0.84
N PHE A 36 -7.35 -4.59 -1.15
CA PHE A 36 -7.63 -5.80 -1.94
C PHE A 36 -7.10 -7.05 -1.27
N SER A 37 -8.00 -7.95 -0.86
CA SER A 37 -7.62 -9.29 -0.38
C SER A 37 -7.65 -10.37 -1.47
N ASN A 38 -8.12 -10.01 -2.66
CA ASN A 38 -8.35 -10.92 -3.77
C ASN A 38 -7.63 -10.44 -5.04
N GLY A 39 -6.88 -11.33 -5.69
CA GLY A 39 -6.08 -11.05 -6.89
C GLY A 39 -6.93 -10.57 -8.07
N PRO A 40 -7.99 -11.31 -8.48
CA PRO A 40 -8.95 -10.86 -9.48
C PRO A 40 -9.45 -9.41 -9.31
N LYS A 41 -9.86 -9.00 -8.10
CA LYS A 41 -10.34 -7.63 -7.85
C LYS A 41 -9.22 -6.59 -7.98
N LEU A 42 -8.00 -6.95 -7.55
CA LEU A 42 -6.82 -6.12 -7.78
C LEU A 42 -6.50 -5.99 -9.28
N GLN A 43 -6.60 -7.08 -10.03
CA GLN A 43 -6.40 -7.09 -11.49
C GLN A 43 -7.40 -6.18 -12.21
N GLU A 44 -8.69 -6.29 -11.88
CA GLU A 44 -9.74 -5.41 -12.42
C GLU A 44 -9.44 -3.93 -12.14
N TRP A 45 -8.97 -3.61 -10.93
CA TRP A 45 -8.58 -2.24 -10.58
C TRP A 45 -7.35 -1.76 -11.34
N LEU A 46 -6.35 -2.62 -11.57
CA LEU A 46 -5.19 -2.30 -12.39
C LEU A 46 -5.55 -2.06 -13.86
N GLU A 47 -6.60 -2.72 -14.35
CA GLU A 47 -7.10 -2.58 -15.72
C GLU A 47 -8.00 -1.35 -15.91
N SER A 48 -8.66 -0.87 -14.85
CA SER A 48 -9.52 0.32 -14.92
C SER A 48 -8.74 1.62 -15.21
N GLY A 49 -7.42 1.60 -15.04
CA GLY A 49 -6.55 2.77 -15.26
C GLY A 49 -6.56 3.75 -14.09
N GLU A 50 -7.16 3.38 -12.97
CA GLU A 50 -7.05 4.14 -11.73
C GLU A 50 -5.60 4.20 -11.23
N LYS A 51 -5.25 5.30 -10.55
CA LYS A 51 -3.89 5.58 -10.08
C LYS A 51 -3.83 5.62 -8.57
N ALA A 52 -2.73 5.15 -8.01
CA ALA A 52 -2.37 5.30 -6.61
C ALA A 52 -0.98 5.91 -6.49
N ASP A 53 -0.75 6.69 -5.44
CA ASP A 53 0.55 7.26 -5.11
C ASP A 53 1.50 6.15 -4.62
N ILE A 54 0.94 5.16 -3.90
CA ILE A 54 1.69 4.01 -3.38
C ILE A 54 0.87 2.72 -3.59
N MET A 55 1.53 1.66 -4.06
CA MET A 55 1.00 0.29 -4.08
C MET A 55 1.84 -0.59 -3.15
N ALA A 56 1.26 -1.05 -2.05
CA ALA A 56 1.85 -2.02 -1.13
C ALA A 56 1.16 -3.38 -1.35
N ILE A 57 1.83 -4.30 -2.04
CA ILE A 57 1.25 -5.58 -2.46
C ILE A 57 2.07 -6.73 -1.86
N SER A 58 1.41 -7.73 -1.26
CA SER A 58 2.11 -8.91 -0.79
C SER A 58 2.79 -9.65 -1.92
N SER A 59 3.99 -10.16 -1.65
CA SER A 59 4.80 -10.84 -2.67
C SER A 59 4.07 -12.04 -3.26
N ALA A 60 3.32 -12.77 -2.42
CA ALA A 60 2.48 -13.89 -2.84
C ALA A 60 1.35 -13.43 -3.78
N LEU A 61 0.62 -12.38 -3.41
CA LEU A 61 -0.48 -11.87 -4.23
C LEU A 61 0.03 -11.27 -5.54
N TYR A 62 1.15 -10.55 -5.48
CA TYR A 62 1.82 -9.96 -6.64
C TYR A 62 2.21 -11.03 -7.65
N ASN A 63 2.76 -12.17 -7.21
CA ASN A 63 3.18 -13.26 -8.08
C ASN A 63 2.00 -13.85 -8.87
N ASP A 64 0.82 -13.87 -8.28
CA ASP A 64 -0.40 -14.43 -8.86
C ASP A 64 -1.13 -13.48 -9.83
N LEU A 65 -0.68 -12.23 -9.99
CA LEU A 65 -1.26 -11.29 -10.95
C LEU A 65 -0.86 -11.60 -12.40
N ASP A 66 -1.81 -11.55 -13.32
CA ASP A 66 -1.56 -11.69 -14.75
C ASP A 66 -0.82 -10.46 -15.31
N LYS A 67 -1.23 -9.25 -14.88
CA LYS A 67 -0.59 -7.99 -15.26
C LYS A 67 0.09 -7.37 -14.05
N LYS A 68 1.41 -7.16 -14.16
CA LYS A 68 2.17 -6.54 -13.08
C LYS A 68 2.02 -5.00 -13.12
N PRO A 69 1.76 -4.33 -11.98
CA PRO A 69 1.79 -2.88 -11.90
C PRO A 69 3.19 -2.31 -12.12
N ASP A 70 3.27 -1.02 -12.45
CA ASP A 70 4.52 -0.29 -12.61
C ASP A 70 5.36 -0.32 -11.32
N LYS A 71 6.67 -0.54 -11.48
CA LYS A 71 7.59 -0.73 -10.35
C LYS A 71 7.88 0.55 -9.54
N GLU A 72 7.64 1.73 -10.11
CA GLU A 72 8.08 3.00 -9.53
C GLU A 72 7.50 3.26 -8.13
N ASN A 73 6.20 3.01 -7.95
CA ASN A 73 5.44 3.26 -6.72
C ASN A 73 5.02 1.96 -6.01
N LEU A 74 5.60 0.83 -6.41
CA LEU A 74 5.29 -0.49 -5.89
C LEU A 74 6.27 -0.88 -4.79
N VAL A 75 5.73 -1.31 -3.65
CA VAL A 75 6.46 -1.94 -2.56
C VAL A 75 5.91 -3.34 -2.34
N LEU A 76 6.80 -4.33 -2.40
CA LEU A 76 6.45 -5.72 -2.14
C LEU A 76 6.53 -6.03 -0.64
N LEU A 77 5.43 -6.51 -0.08
CA LEU A 77 5.34 -6.92 1.31
C LEU A 77 5.75 -8.39 1.44
N ARG A 78 6.74 -8.67 2.31
CA ARG A 78 7.33 -9.99 2.52
C ARG A 78 6.94 -10.60 3.86
N ASP A 79 6.59 -11.88 3.82
CA ASP A 79 6.34 -12.71 5.00
C ASP A 79 7.64 -13.27 5.60
N CYS A 80 8.53 -13.78 4.74
CA CYS A 80 9.76 -14.45 5.13
C CYS A 80 10.99 -13.96 4.31
N PRO A 81 12.22 -14.07 4.86
CA PRO A 81 13.45 -13.68 4.17
C PRO A 81 13.72 -14.47 2.89
N GLU A 82 13.22 -15.70 2.82
CA GLU A 82 13.39 -16.65 1.71
C GLU A 82 12.45 -16.38 0.53
N SER A 83 11.57 -15.38 0.64
CA SER A 83 10.75 -14.95 -0.49
C SER A 83 11.64 -14.46 -1.62
N MET A 84 11.80 -15.31 -2.65
CA MET A 84 12.54 -15.03 -3.87
C MET A 84 11.89 -13.84 -4.59
N LEU A 85 12.46 -12.64 -4.42
CA LEU A 85 12.09 -11.47 -5.19
C LEU A 85 13.25 -11.09 -6.13
N PRO A 86 12.96 -10.68 -7.38
CA PRO A 86 13.98 -10.09 -8.23
C PRO A 86 14.56 -8.83 -7.57
N GLU A 87 15.88 -8.65 -7.58
CA GLU A 87 16.59 -7.54 -6.91
C GLU A 87 16.08 -6.14 -7.28
N SER A 88 15.38 -6.01 -8.41
CA SER A 88 14.82 -4.74 -8.92
C SER A 88 13.60 -4.20 -8.17
N PHE A 89 13.05 -4.90 -7.16
CA PHE A 89 11.84 -4.47 -6.47
C PHE A 89 12.11 -3.89 -5.08
N LYS A 90 11.51 -2.73 -4.80
CA LYS A 90 11.40 -2.18 -3.44
C LYS A 90 10.58 -3.16 -2.59
N SER A 91 11.09 -3.59 -1.45
CA SER A 91 10.42 -4.58 -0.62
C SER A 91 10.65 -4.38 0.88
N ILE A 92 9.69 -4.83 1.69
CA ILE A 92 9.72 -4.69 3.16
C ILE A 92 9.08 -5.89 3.86
N PHE A 93 9.54 -6.21 5.07
CA PHE A 93 8.96 -7.26 5.89
C PHE A 93 7.71 -6.78 6.64
N LYS A 94 6.62 -7.55 6.57
CA LYS A 94 5.30 -7.19 7.15
C LYS A 94 5.29 -7.11 8.67
N TYR A 95 6.03 -7.99 9.34
CA TYR A 95 5.95 -8.17 10.79
C TYR A 95 6.92 -7.26 11.54
N ARG A 96 6.85 -5.97 11.25
CA ARG A 96 7.57 -4.88 11.93
C ARG A 96 6.56 -3.96 12.61
N PRO A 97 6.98 -3.12 13.57
CA PRO A 97 6.09 -2.12 14.15
C PRO A 97 5.43 -1.28 13.04
N ALA A 98 4.11 -1.07 13.11
CA ALA A 98 3.35 -0.43 12.04
C ALA A 98 3.88 0.98 11.66
N GLY A 99 4.39 1.73 12.63
CA GLY A 99 5.03 3.03 12.38
C GLY A 99 6.35 2.95 11.63
N TYR A 100 7.11 1.88 11.85
CA TYR A 100 8.30 1.59 11.05
C TYR A 100 7.88 1.22 9.63
N LEU A 101 6.93 0.30 9.50
CA LEU A 101 6.41 -0.16 8.21
C LEU A 101 5.91 1.01 7.35
N MET A 102 5.10 1.90 7.93
CA MET A 102 4.60 3.11 7.27
C MET A 102 5.74 4.02 6.78
N LYS A 103 6.70 4.36 7.66
CA LYS A 103 7.82 5.26 7.32
C LYS A 103 8.68 4.70 6.21
N GLU A 104 8.96 3.41 6.24
CA GLU A 104 9.77 2.78 5.20
C GLU A 104 9.01 2.67 3.87
N ILE A 105 7.72 2.33 3.88
CA ILE A 105 6.90 2.34 2.66
C ILE A 105 6.89 3.73 2.02
N ILE A 106 6.70 4.79 2.82
CA ILE A 106 6.80 6.18 2.34
C ILE A 106 8.18 6.47 1.77
N SER A 107 9.24 6.11 2.51
CA SER A 107 10.62 6.40 2.12
C SER A 107 10.99 5.73 0.80
N LEU A 108 10.52 4.50 0.59
CA LEU A 108 10.69 3.78 -0.67
C LEU A 108 9.97 4.46 -1.86
N CYS A 109 8.91 5.22 -1.61
CA CYS A 109 8.12 5.90 -2.64
C CYS A 109 8.28 7.43 -2.66
N ALA A 110 9.21 7.99 -1.87
CA ALA A 110 9.28 9.42 -1.56
C ALA A 110 9.43 10.35 -2.78
N GLU A 111 10.06 9.88 -3.86
CA GLU A 111 10.29 10.67 -5.08
C GLU A 111 9.00 11.15 -5.77
N LYS A 112 7.85 10.50 -5.50
CA LYS A 112 6.56 10.80 -6.15
C LYS A 112 5.47 11.22 -5.17
N ILE A 113 5.78 11.28 -3.88
CA ILE A 113 4.86 11.72 -2.85
C ILE A 113 4.85 13.26 -2.88
N PRO A 114 3.68 13.91 -3.10
CA PRO A 114 3.59 15.38 -3.17
C PRO A 114 4.28 16.02 -1.95
N HIS A 115 5.23 16.94 -2.14
CA HIS A 115 6.05 17.45 -1.02
C HIS A 115 5.30 18.33 0.00
N ASP A 116 4.00 18.61 -0.20
CA ASP A 116 3.18 19.50 0.65
C ASP A 116 2.52 18.80 1.86
N PHE A 117 3.20 17.87 2.52
CA PHE A 117 2.69 17.26 3.77
C PHE A 117 3.03 18.07 5.03
N ASP A 118 3.62 19.25 4.87
CA ASP A 118 3.92 20.12 6.00
C ASP A 118 2.66 20.79 6.55
N GLN A 119 2.36 20.42 7.80
CA GLN A 119 1.55 21.15 8.79
C GLN A 119 0.17 21.62 8.30
N HIS A 120 -0.91 20.90 8.59
CA HIS A 120 -2.14 21.49 9.13
C HIS A 120 -3.12 20.39 9.59
N LYS A 121 -3.69 20.55 10.79
CA LYS A 121 -4.67 19.66 11.41
C LYS A 121 -6.02 19.77 10.70
N ASP A 122 -6.44 18.77 9.91
CA ASP A 122 -7.86 18.57 9.66
C ASP A 122 -8.25 17.14 9.20
N SER A 123 -9.55 16.87 9.24
CA SER A 123 -10.23 15.57 9.11
C SER A 123 -9.89 14.73 7.87
N GLY A 124 -9.44 13.49 8.08
CA GLY A 124 -9.29 12.49 7.00
C GLY A 124 -10.64 11.95 6.52
N ASN A 125 -10.82 11.88 5.21
CA ASN A 125 -12.01 11.31 4.56
C ASN A 125 -11.86 9.81 4.33
N ILE A 126 -12.96 9.06 4.53
CA ILE A 126 -13.05 7.61 4.37
C ILE A 126 -13.74 7.31 3.04
N ASN A 127 -13.06 6.59 2.14
CA ASN A 127 -13.68 5.92 0.99
C ASN A 127 -13.44 4.42 1.15
N LEU A 128 -14.28 3.76 1.95
CA LEU A 128 -14.28 2.32 2.10
C LEU A 128 -15.12 1.73 0.96
N VAL A 129 -14.47 1.17 -0.05
CA VAL A 129 -15.18 0.45 -1.12
C VAL A 129 -15.02 -1.04 -0.86
N LEU A 130 -16.03 -1.62 -0.20
CA LEU A 130 -16.14 -3.07 0.01
C LEU A 130 -16.90 -3.66 -1.19
N TYR A 131 -16.22 -4.42 -2.04
CA TYR A 131 -16.89 -5.30 -2.97
C TYR A 131 -16.97 -6.68 -2.32
N ALA A 132 -18.18 -7.16 -2.04
CA ALA A 132 -18.46 -8.56 -1.73
C ALA A 132 -18.15 -9.44 -2.95
#